data_AF-A0A8B6BMA7-F1
#
_entry.id   AF-A0A8B6BMA7-F1
#
_cell.length_a   1.000
_cell.length_b   1.000
_cell.length_c   1.000
_cell.angle_alpha   90.00
_cell.angle_beta   90.00
_cell.angle_gamma   90.00
#
_symmetry.space_group_name_H-M   'P 1'
#
loop_
_entity.id
_entity.type
_entity.pdbx_description
1 polymer ?
#
loop_
_entity_poly.entity_id
_entity_poly.type
_entity_poly.pdbx_seq_one_letter_code
_entity_poly.pdbx_strand_id
1 'polypeptide(L)'
;MEVSGTTNDNMKTGQNKIIIIESQMNIFNAVHAGTIKTEAITEMENISGDVDFGTSEAGTTSVEGVMWINITDKGGKFQFNACVCYLPPVDSTRNVDAQEFYDTVLSQIHTYGKTGLFFMCGDLNSRCADMEDFIPGVDDIIERDVIDYVSNAYGEILCDFLINSNCCILNGRNTKRNNYTYVSTRGSSVVDYCIVPYENVCRFTDFEVSTMSELMQNYNLFDSVDQCVSKPDHSLLAWNMCLDKLTKSHRDENKSKETEVKKFDFSNIPSSFFG
;
A
#
# COMPACT_ATOMS: atom_id res chain seq x y z
N MET A 1 -52.76 9.96 25.56
CA MET A 1 -51.52 10.45 26.21
C MET A 1 -50.40 9.95 25.33
N GLU A 2 -49.80 10.89 24.59
CA GLU A 2 -48.60 10.67 23.78
C GLU A 2 -47.45 10.21 24.68
N VAL A 3 -46.62 9.26 24.21
CA VAL A 3 -45.16 9.36 24.32
C VAL A 3 -44.55 8.69 23.09
N SER A 4 -43.81 9.52 22.36
CA SER A 4 -42.90 9.25 21.26
C SER A 4 -41.75 8.29 21.63
N GLY A 5 -41.27 7.49 20.67
CA GLY A 5 -40.00 6.77 20.77
C GLY A 5 -39.35 6.68 19.39
N THR A 6 -38.32 7.50 19.21
CA THR A 6 -37.50 7.73 18.01
C THR A 6 -36.92 6.48 17.38
N THR A 7 -37.07 6.34 16.07
CA THR A 7 -36.31 5.41 15.22
C THR A 7 -34.88 5.91 15.05
N ASN A 8 -33.91 5.19 15.63
CA ASN A 8 -32.50 5.34 15.27
C ASN A 8 -32.28 4.63 13.93
N ASP A 9 -32.31 5.41 12.85
CA ASP A 9 -31.74 5.02 11.56
C ASP A 9 -30.21 4.99 11.68
N ASN A 10 -29.69 3.87 12.19
CA ASN A 10 -28.29 3.53 11.99
C ASN A 10 -28.12 3.15 10.52
N MET A 11 -27.78 4.14 9.69
CA MET A 11 -27.17 3.92 8.38
C MET A 11 -25.92 3.06 8.58
N LYS A 12 -26.05 1.75 8.40
CA LYS A 12 -24.92 0.87 8.10
C LYS A 12 -24.42 1.28 6.72
N THR A 13 -23.50 2.24 6.67
CA THR A 13 -22.66 2.45 5.49
C THR A 13 -21.91 1.14 5.27
N GLY A 14 -22.29 0.42 4.22
CA GLY A 14 -21.62 -0.81 3.82
C GLY A 14 -20.20 -0.46 3.42
N GLN A 15 -19.26 -0.59 4.35
CA GLN A 15 -17.84 -0.49 4.05
C GLN A 15 -17.48 -1.69 3.18
N ASN A 16 -17.14 -1.42 1.92
CA ASN A 16 -16.55 -2.43 1.05
C ASN A 16 -15.13 -2.70 1.57
N LYS A 17 -14.96 -3.84 2.25
CA LYS A 17 -13.66 -4.27 2.78
C LYS A 17 -12.96 -5.10 1.71
N ILE A 18 -11.85 -4.59 1.18
CA ILE A 18 -10.93 -5.39 0.36
C ILE A 18 -9.78 -5.81 1.27
N ILE A 19 -9.59 -7.12 1.42
CA ILE A 19 -8.42 -7.71 2.07
C ILE A 19 -7.44 -8.05 0.96
N ILE A 20 -6.28 -7.40 0.98
CA ILE A 20 -5.18 -7.72 0.06
C ILE A 20 -4.17 -8.51 0.86
N ILE A 21 -3.91 -9.74 0.41
CA ILE A 21 -3.00 -10.70 1.03
C ILE A 21 -1.76 -10.79 0.14
N GLU A 22 -0.63 -10.27 0.62
CA GLU A 22 0.62 -10.39 -0.11
C GLU A 22 1.49 -11.51 0.48
N SER A 23 1.76 -12.53 -0.35
CA SER A 23 2.84 -13.49 -0.16
C SER A 23 3.59 -13.58 -1.49
N GLN A 24 4.70 -12.86 -1.58
CA GLN A 24 5.50 -12.57 -2.78
C GLN A 24 5.80 -13.80 -3.67
N MET A 25 5.95 -15.00 -3.09
CA MET A 25 6.34 -16.20 -3.83
C MET A 25 5.30 -16.73 -4.84
N ASN A 26 4.01 -16.39 -4.69
CA ASN A 26 2.94 -16.99 -5.49
C ASN A 26 2.47 -16.14 -6.69
N ILE A 27 2.55 -14.81 -6.62
CA ILE A 27 2.03 -13.94 -7.68
C ILE A 27 2.95 -13.93 -8.91
N PHE A 28 4.26 -13.75 -8.72
CA PHE A 28 5.22 -13.68 -9.83
C PHE A 28 5.25 -14.98 -10.65
N ASN A 29 5.16 -16.13 -9.97
CA ASN A 29 5.12 -17.45 -10.60
C ASN A 29 3.77 -17.74 -11.29
N ALA A 30 2.64 -17.30 -10.71
CA ALA A 30 1.32 -17.51 -11.29
C ALA A 30 1.07 -16.65 -12.55
N VAL A 31 1.62 -15.43 -12.61
CA VAL A 31 1.57 -14.56 -13.80
C VAL A 31 2.41 -15.17 -14.94
N HIS A 32 3.60 -15.68 -14.64
CA HIS A 32 4.48 -16.28 -15.66
C HIS A 32 3.93 -17.61 -16.22
N ALA A 33 3.17 -18.35 -15.42
CA ALA A 33 2.51 -19.60 -15.83
C ALA A 33 1.21 -19.39 -16.63
N GLY A 34 0.83 -18.15 -16.98
CA GLY A 34 -0.36 -17.86 -17.79
C GLY A 34 -1.69 -18.29 -17.16
N THR A 35 -1.75 -18.45 -15.83
CA THR A 35 -2.88 -19.08 -15.12
C THR A 35 -3.72 -18.10 -14.29
N ILE A 36 -3.56 -16.79 -14.43
CA ILE A 36 -4.34 -15.82 -13.64
C ILE A 36 -5.59 -15.35 -14.39
N LYS A 37 -6.75 -15.95 -14.03
CA LYS A 37 -7.86 -15.16 -13.50
C LYS A 37 -7.47 -14.83 -12.06
N THR A 38 -7.55 -13.56 -11.67
CA THR A 38 -7.12 -13.04 -10.36
C THR A 38 -7.95 -13.66 -9.23
N GLU A 39 -7.53 -14.81 -8.72
CA GLU A 39 -7.88 -15.27 -7.37
C GLU A 39 -6.97 -14.53 -6.39
N ALA A 40 -7.32 -13.27 -6.10
CA ALA A 40 -7.06 -12.77 -4.75
C ALA A 40 -7.81 -13.71 -3.80
N ILE A 41 -7.09 -14.42 -2.93
CA ILE A 41 -7.74 -15.23 -1.88
C ILE A 41 -8.51 -14.24 -1.00
N THR A 42 -9.78 -14.08 -1.32
CA THR A 42 -10.71 -13.24 -0.59
C THR A 42 -11.50 -14.20 0.27
N GLU A 43 -11.09 -14.43 1.52
CA GLU A 43 -12.02 -14.95 2.51
C GLU A 43 -13.03 -13.83 2.81
N MET A 44 -14.09 -13.77 1.98
CA MET A 44 -15.26 -12.94 2.25
C MET A 44 -16.12 -13.63 3.31
N GLU A 45 -15.84 -13.38 4.59
CA GLU A 45 -16.83 -13.67 5.62
C GLU A 45 -17.97 -12.65 5.56
N ASN A 46 -19.14 -13.10 5.07
CA ASN A 46 -20.47 -12.54 5.30
C ASN A 46 -20.64 -11.02 5.13
N ILE A 47 -20.25 -10.48 3.97
CA ILE A 47 -20.89 -9.27 3.46
C ILE A 47 -22.10 -9.75 2.64
N SER A 48 -23.30 -9.50 3.13
CA SER A 48 -24.54 -9.73 2.38
C SER A 48 -24.58 -8.73 1.21
N GLY A 49 -23.94 -9.10 0.10
CA GLY A 49 -23.85 -8.33 -1.13
C GLY A 49 -22.66 -8.83 -1.94
N ASP A 50 -22.93 -9.64 -2.95
CA ASP A 50 -21.93 -10.14 -3.90
C ASP A 50 -21.15 -8.96 -4.51
N VAL A 51 -19.89 -8.77 -4.10
CA VAL A 51 -18.97 -7.85 -4.77
C VAL A 51 -18.23 -8.63 -5.84
N ASP A 52 -18.74 -8.51 -7.06
CA ASP A 52 -18.22 -9.21 -8.22
C ASP A 52 -17.23 -8.27 -8.95
N PHE A 53 -15.92 -8.55 -8.86
CA PHE A 53 -14.88 -7.70 -9.44
C PHE A 53 -14.84 -7.81 -10.98
N GLY A 54 -14.60 -6.68 -11.65
CA GLY A 54 -14.48 -6.61 -13.12
C GLY A 54 -13.14 -7.18 -13.62
N THR A 55 -12.87 -6.98 -14.91
CA THR A 55 -11.65 -7.42 -15.58
C THR A 55 -10.40 -6.80 -14.95
N SER A 56 -9.36 -7.60 -14.70
CA SER A 56 -8.01 -7.11 -14.38
C SER A 56 -7.15 -7.09 -15.65
N GLU A 57 -6.54 -5.95 -15.96
CA GLU A 57 -5.51 -5.85 -16.99
C GLU A 57 -4.15 -5.63 -16.32
N ALA A 58 -3.18 -6.50 -16.63
CA ALA A 58 -1.79 -6.32 -16.22
C ALA A 58 -1.08 -5.52 -17.30
N GLY A 59 -0.64 -4.31 -16.97
CA GLY A 59 0.26 -3.54 -17.83
C GLY A 59 1.68 -4.06 -17.64
N THR A 60 2.28 -4.68 -18.67
CA THR A 60 3.70 -5.07 -18.61
C THR A 60 4.55 -3.81 -18.74
N THR A 61 5.21 -3.40 -17.65
CA THR A 61 6.24 -2.36 -17.73
C THR A 61 7.55 -2.97 -18.23
N SER A 62 8.44 -2.14 -18.80
CA SER A 62 9.74 -2.60 -19.29
C SER A 62 10.76 -2.85 -18.16
N VAL A 63 10.39 -2.60 -16.89
CA VAL A 63 11.31 -2.69 -15.76
C VAL A 63 11.06 -3.98 -14.99
N GLU A 64 12.12 -4.75 -14.81
CA GLU A 64 12.11 -5.97 -14.02
C GLU A 64 11.77 -5.66 -12.57
N GLY A 65 10.84 -6.42 -11.99
CA GLY A 65 10.44 -6.25 -10.59
C GLY A 65 9.36 -5.19 -10.36
N VAL A 66 8.75 -4.58 -11.39
CA VAL A 66 7.60 -3.68 -11.21
C VAL A 66 6.39 -4.15 -12.01
N MET A 67 5.27 -4.39 -11.32
CA MET A 67 4.02 -4.80 -11.93
C MET A 67 2.86 -3.92 -11.47
N TRP A 68 2.14 -3.32 -12.42
CA TRP A 68 0.91 -2.59 -12.13
C TRP A 68 -0.31 -3.45 -12.43
N ILE A 69 -1.20 -3.54 -11.44
CA ILE A 69 -2.48 -4.22 -11.54
C ILE A 69 -3.57 -3.16 -11.45
N ASN A 70 -4.32 -2.98 -12.55
CA ASN A 70 -5.52 -2.17 -12.50
C ASN A 70 -6.72 -3.02 -12.06
N ILE A 71 -7.42 -2.57 -11.02
CA ILE A 71 -8.62 -3.23 -10.49
C ILE A 71 -9.79 -2.28 -10.61
N THR A 72 -10.80 -2.71 -11.36
CA THR A 72 -12.00 -1.93 -11.63
C THR A 72 -13.24 -2.75 -11.27
N ASP A 73 -14.19 -2.11 -10.58
CA ASP A 73 -15.55 -2.62 -10.37
C ASP A 73 -16.22 -3.00 -11.70
N LYS A 74 -17.07 -4.03 -11.73
CA LYS A 74 -17.93 -4.31 -12.90
C LYS A 74 -18.78 -3.12 -13.32
N GLY A 75 -19.25 -2.32 -12.36
CA GLY A 75 -20.00 -1.10 -12.61
C GLY A 75 -19.14 0.09 -13.05
N GLY A 76 -17.81 -0.05 -13.06
CA GLY A 76 -16.86 1.04 -13.29
C GLY A 76 -16.96 2.18 -12.26
N LYS A 77 -17.58 1.93 -11.10
CA LYS A 77 -17.82 2.98 -10.10
C LYS A 77 -16.59 3.26 -9.24
N PHE A 78 -15.76 2.25 -9.03
CA PHE A 78 -14.48 2.39 -8.35
C PHE A 78 -13.38 1.72 -9.17
N GLN A 79 -12.21 2.33 -9.11
CA GLN A 79 -10.99 1.88 -9.75
C GLN A 79 -9.84 2.19 -8.80
N PHE A 80 -8.95 1.22 -8.62
CA PHE A 80 -7.68 1.44 -7.95
C PHE A 80 -6.55 0.70 -8.67
N ASN A 81 -5.32 1.09 -8.38
CA ASN A 81 -4.12 0.51 -8.94
C ASN A 81 -3.23 -0.04 -7.83
N ALA A 82 -2.79 -1.29 -7.97
CA ALA A 82 -1.77 -1.87 -7.11
C ALA A 82 -0.44 -1.89 -7.87
N CYS A 83 0.59 -1.27 -7.32
CA CYS A 83 1.96 -1.39 -7.81
C CYS A 83 2.69 -2.45 -6.96
N VAL A 84 2.96 -3.61 -7.54
CA VAL A 84 3.71 -4.68 -6.88
C VAL A 84 5.17 -4.57 -7.27
N CYS A 85 6.03 -4.40 -6.29
CA CYS A 85 7.44 -4.15 -6.45
C CYS A 85 8.29 -5.30 -5.88
N TYR A 86 9.42 -5.55 -6.52
CA TYR A 86 10.50 -6.39 -6.01
C TYR A 86 11.82 -5.72 -6.35
N LEU A 87 12.58 -5.29 -5.34
CA LEU A 87 13.94 -4.79 -5.49
C LEU A 87 14.88 -5.82 -4.87
N PRO A 88 15.80 -6.46 -5.64
CA PRO A 88 16.73 -7.43 -5.09
C PRO A 88 17.60 -6.84 -3.97
N PRO A 89 18.18 -7.64 -3.05
CA PRO A 89 19.10 -7.16 -2.02
C PRO A 89 20.28 -6.33 -2.56
N VAL A 90 20.87 -5.46 -1.73
CA VAL A 90 22.00 -4.57 -2.08
C VAL A 90 23.21 -5.35 -2.63
N ASP A 91 23.44 -6.56 -2.13
CA ASP A 91 24.53 -7.45 -2.50
C ASP A 91 24.14 -8.50 -3.55
N SER A 92 22.95 -8.37 -4.14
CA SER A 92 22.45 -9.25 -5.20
C SER A 92 23.31 -9.15 -6.46
N THR A 93 23.51 -10.27 -7.14
CA THR A 93 24.15 -10.31 -8.47
C THR A 93 23.25 -9.79 -9.59
N ARG A 94 21.95 -9.60 -9.31
CA ARG A 94 21.01 -8.91 -10.21
C ARG A 94 21.33 -7.43 -10.08
N ASN A 95 22.24 -6.92 -10.91
CA ASN A 95 22.63 -5.50 -10.94
C ASN A 95 21.41 -4.62 -11.27
N VAL A 96 20.64 -4.25 -10.26
CA VAL A 96 19.53 -3.31 -10.36
C VAL A 96 19.96 -2.05 -9.63
N ASP A 97 20.01 -0.93 -10.35
CA ASP A 97 20.24 0.37 -9.73
C ASP A 97 18.97 0.83 -9.04
N ALA A 98 19.03 0.97 -7.71
CA ALA A 98 17.86 1.35 -6.91
C ALA A 98 17.33 2.75 -7.28
N GLN A 99 18.20 3.69 -7.66
CA GLN A 99 17.77 5.02 -8.07
C GLN A 99 17.00 4.95 -9.39
N GLU A 100 17.53 4.26 -10.40
CA GLU A 100 16.85 4.06 -11.69
C GLU A 100 15.51 3.31 -11.52
N PHE A 101 15.46 2.34 -10.60
CA PHE A 101 14.25 1.65 -10.22
C PHE A 101 13.18 2.63 -9.70
N TYR A 102 13.51 3.44 -8.69
CA TYR A 102 12.57 4.38 -8.10
C TYR A 102 12.21 5.55 -9.02
N ASP A 103 13.13 6.03 -9.85
CA ASP A 103 12.86 7.05 -10.89
C ASP A 103 11.81 6.54 -11.89
N THR A 104 11.90 5.25 -12.26
CA THR A 104 10.91 4.61 -13.12
C THR A 104 9.57 4.48 -12.41
N VAL A 105 9.55 3.99 -11.17
CA VAL A 105 8.32 3.89 -10.37
C VAL A 105 7.66 5.25 -10.20
N LEU A 106 8.43 6.32 -9.95
CA LEU A 106 7.93 7.69 -9.84
C LEU A 106 7.23 8.15 -11.12
N SER A 107 7.86 7.95 -12.28
CA SER A 107 7.26 8.25 -13.59
C SER A 107 5.95 7.48 -13.81
N GLN A 108 5.90 6.22 -13.38
CA GLN A 108 4.71 5.38 -13.46
C GLN A 108 3.62 5.85 -12.48
N ILE A 109 3.94 6.26 -11.26
CA ILE A 109 2.99 6.87 -10.31
C ILE A 109 2.33 8.10 -10.94
N HIS A 110 3.07 8.96 -11.64
CA HIS A 110 2.47 10.10 -12.34
C HIS A 110 1.51 9.71 -13.47
N THR A 111 1.67 8.51 -14.03
CA THR A 111 0.82 7.98 -15.09
C THR A 111 -0.41 7.30 -14.51
N TYR A 112 -0.23 6.36 -13.58
CA TYR A 112 -1.30 5.54 -13.00
C TYR A 112 -2.03 6.22 -11.85
N GLY A 113 -1.38 7.11 -11.09
CA GLY A 113 -2.01 7.85 -10.00
C GLY A 113 -3.12 8.80 -10.46
N LYS A 114 -3.19 9.12 -11.77
CA LYS A 114 -4.27 9.93 -12.34
C LYS A 114 -5.57 9.15 -12.60
N THR A 115 -5.51 7.82 -12.60
CA THR A 115 -6.66 6.98 -12.97
C THR A 115 -7.50 6.52 -11.78
N GLY A 116 -6.98 6.64 -10.56
CA GLY A 116 -7.70 6.28 -9.35
C GLY A 116 -6.81 6.25 -8.12
N LEU A 117 -7.35 5.71 -7.03
CA LEU A 117 -6.56 5.43 -5.83
C LEU A 117 -5.44 4.44 -6.19
N PHE A 118 -4.27 4.57 -5.58
CA PHE A 118 -3.24 3.55 -5.70
C PHE A 118 -2.54 3.29 -4.39
N PHE A 119 -1.93 2.12 -4.31
CA PHE A 119 -0.93 1.79 -3.32
C PHE A 119 0.21 1.03 -4.01
N MET A 120 1.37 1.04 -3.39
CA MET A 120 2.50 0.21 -3.75
C MET A 120 2.74 -0.80 -2.65
N CYS A 121 3.09 -2.03 -2.99
CA CYS A 121 3.51 -3.02 -2.02
C CYS A 121 4.62 -3.89 -2.59
N GLY A 122 5.49 -4.41 -1.74
CA GLY A 122 6.57 -5.23 -2.24
C GLY A 122 7.71 -5.49 -1.28
N ASP A 123 8.51 -6.52 -1.59
CA ASP A 123 9.83 -6.72 -1.01
C ASP A 123 10.83 -5.76 -1.68
N LEU A 124 11.17 -4.70 -0.95
CA LEU A 124 12.09 -3.68 -1.46
C LEU A 124 13.53 -3.93 -1.01
N ASN A 125 13.76 -4.91 -0.12
CA ASN A 125 15.06 -5.10 0.55
C ASN A 125 15.67 -3.82 1.16
N SER A 126 14.83 -2.79 1.38
CA SER A 126 15.16 -1.53 2.02
C SER A 126 14.94 -1.66 3.51
N ARG A 127 15.90 -1.22 4.33
CA ARG A 127 15.71 -1.09 5.78
C ARG A 127 15.77 0.39 6.12
N CYS A 128 14.65 0.94 6.58
CA CYS A 128 14.50 2.39 6.74
C CYS A 128 14.82 2.91 8.16
N ALA A 129 15.06 2.04 9.14
CA ALA A 129 15.19 2.44 10.54
C ALA A 129 14.04 3.40 10.97
N ASP A 130 14.41 4.45 11.69
CA ASP A 130 13.60 5.59 12.12
C ASP A 130 13.69 6.80 11.18
N MET A 131 14.16 6.62 9.94
CA MET A 131 14.19 7.72 8.96
C MET A 131 12.78 8.23 8.64
N GLU A 132 12.67 9.54 8.45
CA GLU A 132 11.45 10.20 8.02
C GLU A 132 11.16 9.87 6.55
N ASP A 133 9.93 9.47 6.27
CA ASP A 133 9.41 9.19 4.94
C ASP A 133 8.31 10.19 4.52
N PHE A 134 8.26 11.32 5.22
CA PHE A 134 7.40 12.47 4.96
C PHE A 134 8.10 13.75 5.46
N ILE A 135 7.49 14.93 5.30
CA ILE A 135 8.05 16.19 5.78
C ILE A 135 7.37 16.58 7.11
N PRO A 136 8.05 16.45 8.27
CA PRO A 136 7.47 16.76 9.58
C PRO A 136 7.01 18.22 9.67
N GLY A 137 5.80 18.42 10.19
CA GLY A 137 5.18 19.75 10.34
C GLY A 137 4.61 20.34 9.04
N VAL A 138 4.83 19.70 7.89
CA VAL A 138 4.15 20.01 6.63
C VAL A 138 3.05 18.99 6.35
N ASP A 139 3.37 17.71 6.48
CA ASP A 139 2.41 16.63 6.28
C ASP A 139 1.81 16.19 7.62
N ASP A 140 0.49 16.08 7.69
CA ASP A 140 -0.26 15.63 8.89
C ASP A 140 -0.42 14.10 8.85
N ILE A 141 0.68 13.40 9.14
CA ILE A 141 0.75 11.93 9.13
C ILE A 141 1.21 11.46 10.50
N ILE A 142 0.59 10.39 10.99
CA ILE A 142 0.99 9.72 12.23
C ILE A 142 2.40 9.12 12.04
N GLU A 143 3.29 9.32 13.00
CA GLU A 143 4.63 8.72 12.99
C GLU A 143 4.57 7.17 13.01
N ARG A 144 5.61 6.52 12.47
CA ARG A 144 5.70 5.06 12.48
C ARG A 144 6.05 4.55 13.88
N ASP A 145 5.38 3.49 14.32
CA ASP A 145 5.91 2.63 15.37
C ASP A 145 7.03 1.75 14.78
N VAL A 146 8.28 2.12 15.06
CA VAL A 146 9.48 1.49 14.45
C VAL A 146 9.93 0.29 15.27
N ILE A 147 10.03 -0.88 14.63
CA ILE A 147 10.51 -2.13 15.25
C ILE A 147 11.84 -2.64 14.68
N ASP A 148 12.27 -2.11 13.55
CA ASP A 148 13.57 -2.38 12.93
C ASP A 148 14.33 -1.06 12.83
N TYR A 149 15.35 -0.89 13.67
CA TYR A 149 16.18 0.32 13.76
C TYR A 149 17.47 0.24 12.93
N VAL A 150 17.60 -0.77 12.08
CA VAL A 150 18.74 -0.88 11.15
C VAL A 150 18.38 -0.19 9.85
N SER A 151 19.33 0.57 9.29
CA SER A 151 19.22 1.16 7.95
C SER A 151 20.20 0.54 6.97
N ASN A 152 19.89 0.66 5.67
CA ASN A 152 20.81 0.38 4.57
C ASN A 152 20.68 1.45 3.46
N ALA A 153 21.57 1.41 2.48
CA ALA A 153 21.59 2.37 1.37
C ALA A 153 20.25 2.43 0.60
N TYR A 154 19.56 1.30 0.44
CA TYR A 154 18.24 1.28 -0.20
C TYR A 154 17.14 1.88 0.67
N GLY A 155 17.30 1.88 1.99
CA GLY A 155 16.41 2.56 2.91
C GLY A 155 16.47 4.08 2.74
N GLU A 156 17.67 4.64 2.58
CA GLU A 156 17.88 6.07 2.34
C GLU A 156 17.22 6.49 1.03
N ILE A 157 17.51 5.76 -0.06
CA ILE A 157 16.92 6.04 -1.38
C ILE A 157 15.38 5.89 -1.36
N LEU A 158 14.86 4.89 -0.64
CA LEU A 158 13.41 4.71 -0.48
C LEU A 158 12.79 5.91 0.25
N CYS A 159 13.38 6.40 1.33
CA CYS A 159 12.83 7.56 2.06
C CYS A 159 12.83 8.82 1.19
N ASP A 160 13.91 9.07 0.44
CA ASP A 160 13.98 10.18 -0.52
C ASP A 160 12.90 10.06 -1.60
N PHE A 161 12.70 8.86 -2.16
CA PHE A 161 11.64 8.60 -3.12
C PHE A 161 10.24 8.86 -2.52
N LEU A 162 9.98 8.46 -1.29
CA LEU A 162 8.68 8.65 -0.62
C LEU A 162 8.34 10.13 -0.45
N ILE A 163 9.30 10.92 0.05
CA ILE A 163 9.15 12.38 0.17
C ILE A 163 8.88 13.01 -1.20
N ASN A 164 9.66 12.64 -2.23
CA ASN A 164 9.52 13.21 -3.57
C ASN A 164 8.22 12.78 -4.29
N SER A 165 7.69 11.60 -3.95
CA SER A 165 6.46 11.05 -4.54
C SER A 165 5.19 11.40 -3.78
N ASN A 166 5.28 12.17 -2.68
CA ASN A 166 4.15 12.45 -1.77
C ASN A 166 3.50 11.15 -1.24
N CYS A 167 4.32 10.13 -1.01
CA CYS A 167 3.91 8.83 -0.47
C CYS A 167 4.54 8.59 0.90
N CYS A 168 4.03 7.62 1.64
CA CYS A 168 4.59 7.19 2.91
C CYS A 168 4.35 5.69 3.14
N ILE A 169 5.15 5.08 4.01
CA ILE A 169 5.05 3.69 4.46
C ILE A 169 3.85 3.51 5.39
N LEU A 170 2.98 2.56 5.12
CA LEU A 170 1.88 2.21 6.00
C LEU A 170 2.31 1.32 7.17
N ASN A 171 3.40 0.56 7.05
CA ASN A 171 3.95 -0.27 8.12
C ASN A 171 4.24 0.58 9.37
N GLY A 172 3.78 0.11 10.53
CA GLY A 172 3.89 0.85 11.79
C GLY A 172 2.93 2.05 11.91
N ARG A 173 2.09 2.35 10.90
CA ARG A 173 1.02 3.34 10.97
C ARG A 173 -0.34 2.66 10.99
N ASN A 174 -1.26 3.15 11.82
CA ASN A 174 -2.64 2.63 11.92
C ASN A 174 -2.69 1.09 12.05
N THR A 175 -1.72 0.52 12.77
CA THR A 175 -1.51 -0.92 12.82
C THR A 175 -2.37 -1.58 13.89
N LYS A 176 -3.05 -2.66 13.52
CA LYS A 176 -3.58 -3.64 14.47
C LYS A 176 -2.48 -4.50 15.08
N ARG A 177 -1.50 -4.86 14.24
CA ARG A 177 -0.35 -5.66 14.64
C ARG A 177 0.87 -5.24 13.85
N ASN A 178 1.90 -4.81 14.56
CA ASN A 178 3.19 -4.45 13.98
C ASN A 178 4.19 -5.58 14.23
N ASN A 179 4.79 -6.13 13.18
CA ASN A 179 5.72 -7.25 13.28
C ASN A 179 6.73 -7.22 12.12
N TYR A 180 7.81 -8.02 12.22
CA TYR A 180 8.81 -8.11 11.17
C TYR A 180 8.20 -8.70 9.90
N THR A 181 8.53 -8.09 8.76
CA THR A 181 8.04 -8.55 7.46
C THR A 181 8.91 -9.66 6.87
N TYR A 182 10.12 -9.83 7.40
CA TYR A 182 11.01 -10.95 7.10
C TYR A 182 11.54 -11.58 8.39
N VAL A 183 11.44 -12.91 8.50
CA VAL A 183 11.88 -13.72 9.65
C VAL A 183 12.58 -14.99 9.18
N SER A 184 13.89 -15.05 9.37
CA SER A 184 14.70 -16.24 9.09
C SER A 184 15.44 -16.74 10.33
N THR A 185 16.21 -17.82 10.17
CA THR A 185 17.10 -18.31 11.23
C THR A 185 18.28 -17.37 11.52
N ARG A 186 18.57 -16.41 10.64
CA ARG A 186 19.67 -15.45 10.77
C ARG A 186 19.25 -14.13 11.39
N GLY A 187 17.96 -13.89 11.56
CA GLY A 187 17.43 -12.66 12.11
C GLY A 187 16.11 -12.26 11.48
N SER A 188 15.70 -11.03 11.76
CA SER A 188 14.44 -10.48 11.29
C SER A 188 14.65 -9.03 10.84
N SER A 189 13.85 -8.59 9.88
CA SER A 189 13.92 -7.25 9.31
C SER A 189 12.56 -6.80 8.80
N VAL A 190 12.40 -5.49 8.64
CA VAL A 190 11.30 -4.92 7.86
C VAL A 190 11.85 -4.56 6.49
N VAL A 191 11.43 -5.31 5.47
CA VAL A 191 11.89 -5.15 4.07
C VAL A 191 10.72 -5.16 3.07
N ASP A 192 9.61 -5.81 3.43
CA ASP A 192 8.34 -5.66 2.72
C ASP A 192 7.56 -4.47 3.25
N TYR A 193 7.07 -3.62 2.34
CA TYR A 193 6.32 -2.42 2.70
C TYR A 193 5.00 -2.35 1.96
N CYS A 194 3.98 -1.79 2.61
CA CYS A 194 2.86 -1.17 1.92
C CYS A 194 3.08 0.34 1.95
N ILE A 195 2.95 1.00 0.80
CA ILE A 195 3.23 2.42 0.58
C ILE A 195 2.02 3.04 -0.07
N VAL A 196 1.61 4.21 0.41
CA VAL A 196 0.39 4.89 -0.04
C VAL A 196 0.66 6.39 -0.19
N PRO A 197 -0.07 7.11 -1.07
CA PRO A 197 -0.07 8.57 -1.04
C PRO A 197 -0.49 9.07 0.34
N TYR A 198 0.22 10.05 0.90
CA TYR A 198 -0.08 10.50 2.27
C TYR A 198 -1.53 10.98 2.43
N GLU A 199 -2.07 11.63 1.39
CA GLU A 199 -3.44 12.15 1.36
C GLU A 199 -4.50 11.05 1.48
N ASN A 200 -4.10 9.80 1.24
CA ASN A 200 -4.96 8.63 1.27
C ASN A 200 -4.69 7.72 2.47
N VAL A 201 -3.74 8.02 3.35
CA VAL A 201 -3.39 7.16 4.50
C VAL A 201 -4.60 6.80 5.35
N CYS A 202 -5.51 7.74 5.57
CA CYS A 202 -6.72 7.51 6.37
C CYS A 202 -7.71 6.52 5.73
N ARG A 203 -7.57 6.22 4.43
CA ARG A 203 -8.37 5.19 3.74
C ARG A 203 -7.86 3.79 4.03
N PHE A 204 -6.63 3.64 4.51
CA PHE A 204 -6.02 2.37 4.85
C PHE A 204 -6.12 2.18 6.36
N THR A 205 -6.83 1.12 6.75
CA THR A 205 -7.11 0.81 8.15
C THR A 205 -6.73 -0.62 8.44
N ASP A 206 -6.59 -0.92 9.73
CA ASP A 206 -6.39 -2.29 10.19
C ASP A 206 -5.15 -2.95 9.60
N PHE A 207 -4.07 -2.19 9.38
CA PHE A 207 -2.84 -2.75 8.84
C PHE A 207 -2.26 -3.77 9.83
N GLU A 208 -1.89 -4.93 9.34
CA GLU A 208 -1.28 -5.97 10.16
C GLU A 208 -0.19 -6.72 9.41
N VAL A 209 0.83 -7.11 10.18
CA VAL A 209 1.87 -8.06 9.74
C VAL A 209 1.71 -9.33 10.56
N SER A 210 1.47 -10.45 9.87
CA SER A 210 1.37 -11.78 10.48
C SER A 210 2.52 -12.66 10.00
N THR A 211 3.39 -13.07 10.90
CA THR A 211 4.49 -13.97 10.56
C THR A 211 3.96 -15.33 10.14
N MET A 212 4.70 -16.03 9.28
CA MET A 212 4.31 -17.38 8.86
C MET A 212 4.23 -18.35 10.05
N SER A 213 4.98 -18.13 11.15
CA SER A 213 4.83 -18.95 12.36
C SER A 213 3.45 -18.76 12.99
N GLU A 214 3.02 -17.50 13.13
CA GLU A 214 1.71 -17.17 13.71
C GLU A 214 0.58 -17.71 12.83
N LEU A 215 0.68 -17.57 11.50
CA LEU A 215 -0.31 -18.13 10.58
C LEU A 215 -0.38 -19.65 10.70
N MET A 216 0.75 -20.35 10.64
CA MET A 216 0.77 -21.81 10.78
C MET A 216 0.17 -22.27 12.12
N GLN A 217 0.43 -21.53 13.20
CA GLN A 217 -0.14 -21.81 14.52
C GLN A 217 -1.66 -21.57 14.57
N ASN A 218 -2.12 -20.43 14.06
CA ASN A 218 -3.54 -20.05 14.11
C ASN A 218 -4.44 -21.00 13.31
N TYR A 219 -3.90 -21.56 12.22
CA TYR A 219 -4.64 -22.46 11.33
C TYR A 219 -4.27 -23.95 11.53
N ASN A 220 -3.49 -24.30 12.57
CA ASN A 220 -3.03 -25.66 12.86
C ASN A 220 -2.35 -26.35 11.66
N LEU A 221 -1.57 -25.61 10.87
CA LEU A 221 -0.97 -26.12 9.63
C LEU A 221 0.30 -26.96 9.85
N PHE A 222 0.81 -27.01 11.08
CA PHE A 222 2.03 -27.78 11.41
C PHE A 222 1.87 -29.28 11.16
N ASP A 223 0.65 -29.80 11.25
CA ASP A 223 0.37 -31.22 11.01
C ASP A 223 0.14 -31.53 9.52
N SER A 224 -0.21 -30.52 8.72
CA SER A 224 -0.61 -30.68 7.31
C SER A 224 0.48 -30.35 6.29
N VAL A 225 1.47 -29.55 6.68
CA VAL A 225 2.58 -29.20 5.79
C VAL A 225 3.63 -30.31 5.91
N ASP A 226 3.88 -31.02 4.81
CA ASP A 226 4.96 -31.99 4.72
C ASP A 226 6.24 -31.37 5.28
N GLN A 227 6.93 -32.08 6.19
CA GLN A 227 8.17 -31.62 6.84
C GLN A 227 9.29 -31.23 5.85
N CYS A 228 9.11 -31.55 4.57
CA CYS A 228 10.02 -31.24 3.48
C CYS A 228 9.86 -29.83 2.89
N VAL A 229 8.77 -29.10 3.16
CA VAL A 229 8.57 -27.74 2.64
C VAL A 229 9.11 -26.74 3.64
N SER A 230 10.13 -25.98 3.24
CA SER A 230 10.64 -24.87 4.05
C SER A 230 9.54 -23.82 4.21
N LYS A 231 9.23 -23.50 5.47
CA LYS A 231 8.36 -22.38 5.83
C LYS A 231 8.84 -21.09 5.13
N PRO A 232 7.96 -20.30 4.49
CA PRO A 232 8.36 -19.00 3.94
C PRO A 232 8.89 -18.09 5.04
N ASP A 233 9.91 -17.30 4.70
CA ASP A 233 10.57 -16.36 5.58
C ASP A 233 9.93 -14.97 5.56
N HIS A 234 9.19 -14.62 4.51
CA HIS A 234 8.39 -13.39 4.48
C HIS A 234 7.04 -13.57 5.20
N SER A 235 6.65 -12.56 5.96
CA SER A 235 5.38 -12.44 6.66
C SER A 235 4.27 -11.98 5.72
N LEU A 236 3.03 -12.19 6.12
CA LEU A 236 1.87 -11.68 5.43
C LEU A 236 1.60 -10.23 5.85
N LEU A 237 1.50 -9.32 4.89
CA LEU A 237 0.96 -7.98 5.08
C LEU A 237 -0.51 -7.98 4.68
N ALA A 238 -1.37 -7.42 5.53
CA ALA A 238 -2.79 -7.28 5.27
C ALA A 238 -3.31 -5.92 5.75
N TRP A 239 -4.31 -5.38 5.07
CA TRP A 239 -4.97 -4.14 5.42
C TRP A 239 -6.37 -4.07 4.81
N ASN A 240 -7.15 -3.10 5.28
CA ASN A 240 -8.43 -2.73 4.69
C ASN A 240 -8.31 -1.40 3.97
N MET A 241 -8.89 -1.32 2.78
CA MET A 241 -8.94 -0.09 2.00
C MET A 241 -10.38 0.40 1.85
N CYS A 242 -10.64 1.64 2.26
CA CYS A 242 -11.93 2.31 2.10
C CYS A 242 -12.09 2.91 0.69
N LEU A 243 -12.95 2.29 -0.11
CA LEU A 243 -13.26 2.70 -1.48
C LEU A 243 -14.49 3.61 -1.60
N ASP A 244 -14.96 4.19 -0.50
CA ASP A 244 -16.12 5.07 -0.52
C ASP A 244 -15.97 6.13 -1.61
N LYS A 245 -17.10 6.33 -2.33
CA LYS A 245 -17.19 7.06 -3.59
C LYS A 245 -16.16 8.17 -3.60
N LEU A 246 -15.18 8.07 -4.49
CA LEU A 246 -14.50 9.22 -5.07
C LEU A 246 -15.63 10.11 -5.64
N THR A 247 -16.29 10.88 -4.79
CA THR A 247 -17.46 11.67 -5.13
C THR A 247 -16.98 12.84 -5.94
N LYS A 248 -16.67 12.59 -7.22
CA LYS A 248 -16.56 13.55 -8.33
C LYS A 248 -16.10 14.96 -7.91
N SER A 249 -15.09 15.10 -7.06
CA SER A 249 -14.62 16.44 -6.66
C SER A 249 -13.90 17.14 -7.82
N HIS A 250 -13.63 16.44 -8.92
CA HIS A 250 -12.92 16.98 -10.09
C HIS A 250 -13.74 17.14 -11.37
N ARG A 251 -15.08 17.21 -11.31
CA ARG A 251 -15.87 17.56 -12.53
C ARG A 251 -16.81 18.75 -12.47
N ASP A 252 -16.91 19.46 -11.34
CA ASP A 252 -17.73 20.68 -11.25
C ASP A 252 -17.02 21.86 -10.56
N GLU A 253 -15.71 22.06 -10.76
CA GLU A 253 -15.06 23.37 -10.50
C GLU A 253 -15.20 24.32 -11.69
N ASN A 254 -16.42 24.44 -12.20
CA ASN A 254 -16.83 25.64 -12.91
C ASN A 254 -17.95 26.32 -12.08
N LYS A 255 -17.53 27.31 -11.28
CA LYS A 255 -18.31 28.31 -10.51
C LYS A 255 -18.59 28.01 -9.03
N SER A 256 -17.57 28.10 -8.18
CA SER A 256 -17.75 28.72 -6.86
C SER A 256 -16.43 29.18 -6.25
N LYS A 257 -16.24 30.49 -6.22
CA LYS A 257 -15.30 31.32 -5.44
C LYS A 257 -14.15 30.56 -4.74
N GLU A 258 -12.97 30.65 -5.34
CA GLU A 258 -11.68 30.37 -4.73
C GLU A 258 -11.55 31.06 -3.36
N THR A 259 -11.45 30.28 -2.30
CA THR A 259 -10.55 30.63 -1.20
C THR A 259 -9.30 29.83 -1.45
N GLU A 260 -8.39 30.46 -2.18
CA GLU A 260 -7.05 29.96 -2.49
C GLU A 260 -6.30 29.72 -1.17
N VAL A 261 -6.27 28.48 -0.69
CA VAL A 261 -5.37 28.09 0.40
C VAL A 261 -3.98 28.06 -0.24
N LYS A 262 -3.26 29.18 -0.16
CA LYS A 262 -1.88 29.26 -0.62
C LYS A 262 -1.03 28.34 0.28
N LYS A 263 -0.67 27.17 -0.26
CA LYS A 263 0.25 26.20 0.37
C LYS A 263 1.62 26.82 0.67
N PHE A 264 1.96 27.92 -0.01
CA PHE A 264 3.17 28.68 0.21
C PHE A 264 2.85 30.18 0.27
N ASP A 265 3.11 30.79 1.43
CA ASP A 265 3.06 32.23 1.59
C ASP A 265 4.36 32.86 1.11
N PHE A 266 4.37 33.25 -0.16
CA PHE A 266 5.51 33.92 -0.79
C PHE A 266 5.68 35.38 -0.37
N SER A 267 4.81 35.92 0.49
CA SER A 267 4.88 37.34 0.90
C SER A 267 6.14 37.67 1.71
N ASN A 268 6.81 36.66 2.25
CA ASN A 268 8.04 36.81 3.03
C ASN A 268 9.33 36.48 2.28
N ILE A 269 9.28 36.16 0.97
CA ILE A 269 10.50 35.93 0.19
C ILE A 269 11.15 37.29 -0.15
N PRO A 270 12.41 37.54 0.25
CA PRO A 270 13.11 38.76 -0.12
C PRO A 270 13.19 38.92 -1.64
N SER A 271 13.00 40.14 -2.14
CA SER A 271 13.08 40.43 -3.58
C SER A 271 14.44 40.07 -4.19
N SER A 272 15.51 39.98 -3.39
CA SER A 272 16.83 39.51 -3.81
C SER A 272 16.87 38.04 -4.25
N PHE A 273 15.83 37.25 -3.93
CA PHE A 273 15.75 35.84 -4.32
C PHE A 273 15.33 35.65 -5.78
N PHE A 274 14.69 36.66 -6.39
CA PHE A 274 14.08 36.52 -7.72
C PHE A 274 14.91 37.04 -8.89
N GLY A 275 16.10 37.61 -8.65
CA GLY A 275 17.05 38.01 -9.71
C GLY A 275 16.63 39.24 -10.50
#